data_AF-A0A0N0XBT1-F1
#
_entry.id   AF-A0A0N0XBT1-F1
#
_cell.length_a   1.000
_cell.length_b   1.000
_cell.length_c   1.000
_cell.angle_alpha   90.00
_cell.angle_beta   90.00
_cell.angle_gamma   90.00
#
_symmetry.space_group_name_H-M   'P 1'
#
loop_
_entity.id
_entity.type
_entity.pdbx_description
1 polymer ?
#
loop_
_entity_poly.entity_id
_entity_poly.type
_entity_poly.pdbx_seq_one_letter_code
_entity_poly.pdbx_strand_id
1 'polypeptide(L)' 'MPIFCLAKQWGQMTYWNKAENLVRWWPSITEQALLIEGGAAFRVPWAFSAARKFKQLHI' A
#
# COMPACT_ATOMS: atom_id res chain seq x y z
N MET A 1 1.10 5.26 14.40
CA MET A 1 0.49 5.37 13.05
C MET A 1 1.22 4.41 12.14
N PRO A 2 0.49 3.55 11.39
CA PRO A 2 1.11 2.67 10.41
C PRO A 2 1.64 3.47 9.21
N ILE A 3 2.76 3.01 8.64
CA ILE A 3 3.40 3.60 7.47
C ILE A 3 3.21 2.65 6.28
N PHE A 4 2.72 3.18 5.16
CA PHE A 4 2.56 2.41 3.92
C PHE A 4 3.60 2.83 2.89
N CYS A 5 4.58 1.95 2.67
CA CYS A 5 5.69 2.17 1.75
C CYS A 5 5.36 1.60 0.38
N LEU A 6 5.39 2.45 -0.66
CA LEU A 6 5.24 2.00 -2.04
C LEU A 6 6.45 1.15 -2.47
N ALA A 7 6.18 0.01 -3.11
CA ALA A 7 7.23 -0.83 -3.67
C ALA A 7 8.02 -0.11 -4.78
N LYS A 8 9.28 -0.49 -5.02
CA LYS A 8 10.14 0.12 -6.07
C LYS A 8 9.49 0.16 -7.46
N GLN A 9 8.65 -0.81 -7.80
CA GLN A 9 7.92 -0.89 -9.08
C GLN A 9 7.05 0.34 -9.35
N TRP A 10 6.52 1.00 -8.30
CA TRP A 10 5.76 2.23 -8.46
C TRP A 10 6.59 3.31 -9.15
N GLY A 11 7.89 3.40 -8.86
CA GLY A 11 8.79 4.40 -9.47
C GLY A 11 8.87 4.33 -10.99
N GLN A 12 8.62 3.14 -11.58
CA GLN A 12 8.73 2.88 -13.01
C GLN A 12 7.46 3.27 -13.80
N MET A 13 6.37 3.63 -13.13
CA MET A 13 5.07 3.87 -13.76
C MET A 13 4.84 5.35 -14.10
N THR A 14 3.99 5.62 -15.09
CA THR A 14 3.59 6.99 -15.46
C THR A 14 2.75 7.64 -14.37
N TYR A 15 2.69 8.97 -14.36
CA TYR A 15 1.96 9.75 -13.35
C TYR A 15 0.50 9.30 -13.21
N TRP A 16 -0.24 9.20 -14.32
CA TRP A 16 -1.67 8.84 -14.28
C TRP A 16 -1.90 7.39 -13.86
N ASN A 17 -1.06 6.45 -14.30
CA ASN A 17 -1.15 5.06 -13.86
C ASN A 17 -0.89 4.96 -12.35
N LYS A 18 0.07 5.72 -11.81
CA LYS A 18 0.31 5.79 -10.36
C LYS A 18 -0.92 6.31 -9.63
N ALA A 19 -1.50 7.42 -10.08
CA ALA A 19 -2.66 8.03 -9.45
C ALA A 19 -3.87 7.08 -9.44
N GLU A 20 -4.20 6.49 -10.60
CA GLU A 20 -5.29 5.53 -10.72
C GLU A 20 -5.11 4.36 -9.76
N ASN A 21 -3.92 3.76 -9.75
CA ASN A 21 -3.66 2.59 -8.94
C ASN A 21 -3.59 2.92 -7.43
N LEU A 22 -3.14 4.12 -7.06
CA LEU A 22 -3.20 4.60 -5.68
C LEU A 22 -4.64 4.71 -5.18
N VAL A 23 -5.54 5.25 -6.02
CA VAL A 23 -6.98 5.33 -5.71
C VAL A 23 -7.58 3.92 -5.58
N ARG A 24 -7.18 2.96 -6.42
CA ARG A 24 -7.61 1.55 -6.29
C ARG A 24 -7.15 0.92 -4.97
N TRP A 25 -5.95 1.24 -4.51
CA TRP A 25 -5.40 0.74 -3.24
C TRP A 25 -5.97 1.44 -2.00
N TRP A 26 -6.53 2.63 -2.15
CA TRP A 26 -6.94 3.48 -1.02
C TRP A 26 -7.89 2.80 -0.02
N PRO A 27 -8.95 2.07 -0.44
CA PRO A 27 -9.84 1.39 0.51
C PRO A 27 -9.09 0.38 1.39
N SER A 28 -8.27 -0.48 0.79
CA SER A 28 -7.51 -1.49 1.51
C SER A 28 -6.45 -0.87 2.44
N ILE A 29 -5.79 0.21 2.02
CA ILE A 29 -4.84 0.95 2.88
C ILE A 29 -5.56 1.50 4.11
N THR A 30 -6.73 2.11 3.92
CA THR A 30 -7.50 2.73 5.00
C THR A 30 -8.04 1.68 5.96
N GLU A 31 -8.60 0.57 5.46
CA GLU A 31 -9.04 -0.56 6.29
C GLU A 31 -7.88 -1.12 7.12
N GLN A 32 -6.73 -1.37 6.50
CA GLN A 32 -5.56 -1.87 7.22
C GLN A 32 -5.03 -0.87 8.26
N ALA A 33 -5.12 0.43 7.98
CA ALA A 33 -4.69 1.47 8.91
C ALA A 33 -5.57 1.53 10.15
N LEU A 34 -6.88 1.28 10.01
CA LEU A 34 -7.84 1.23 11.12
C LEU A 34 -7.67 0.00 12.01
N LEU A 35 -7.15 -1.10 11.47
CA LEU A 35 -6.96 -2.36 12.20
C LEU A 35 -5.67 -2.44 13.03
N ILE A 36 -4.74 -1.47 12.86
CA ILE A 36 -3.41 -1.53 13.48
C ILE A 36 -3.29 -0.52 14.60
N GLU A 37 -3.15 -1.01 15.83
CA GLU A 37 -2.72 -0.23 16.98
C GLU A 37 -1.20 -0.33 17.14
N GLY A 38 -0.46 0.76 16.84
CA GLY A 38 0.99 0.83 17.04
C GLY A 38 1.80 1.40 15.85
N GLY A 39 3.10 1.14 15.88
CA GLY A 39 4.04 1.46 14.80
C GLY A 39 4.30 0.22 13.94
N ALA A 40 3.70 0.16 12.77
CA ALA A 40 3.94 -0.90 11.79
C ALA A 40 4.22 -0.29 10.42
N ALA A 41 5.11 -0.91 9.65
CA ALA A 41 5.34 -0.52 8.27
C ALA A 41 4.82 -1.61 7.33
N PHE A 42 4.14 -1.24 6.25
CA PHE A 42 3.59 -2.17 5.26
C PHE A 42 4.10 -1.84 3.88
N ARG A 43 4.33 -2.86 3.05
CA ARG A 43 4.65 -2.66 1.64
C ARG A 43 3.38 -2.70 0.79
N VAL A 44 3.17 -1.67 -0.02
CA VAL A 44 2.12 -1.60 -1.05
C VAL A 44 2.71 -2.05 -2.40
N PRO A 45 2.36 -3.25 -2.92
CA PRO A 45 2.84 -3.69 -4.22
C PRO A 45 2.17 -2.89 -5.35
N TRP A 46 2.78 -2.88 -6.53
CA TRP A 46 2.17 -2.22 -7.70
C TRP A 46 0.89 -2.94 -8.11
N ALA A 47 0.95 -4.25 -8.36
CA ALA A 47 -0.21 -5.01 -8.82
C ALA A 47 -1.30 -5.02 -7.73
N PHE A 48 -2.43 -4.37 -8.03
CA PHE A 48 -3.61 -4.40 -7.19
C PHE A 48 -4.18 -5.82 -7.09
N SER A 49 -4.56 -6.22 -5.88
CA SER A 49 -5.24 -7.50 -5.65
C SER A 49 -6.14 -7.38 -4.43
N ALA A 50 -7.44 -7.44 -4.66
CA ALA A 50 -8.47 -7.29 -3.62
C ALA A 50 -8.37 -8.31 -2.48
N ALA A 51 -7.73 -9.46 -2.71
CA ALA A 51 -7.61 -10.54 -1.73
C ALA A 51 -6.26 -10.55 -0.98
N ARG A 52 -5.33 -9.63 -1.28
CA ARG A 52 -3.95 -9.74 -0.80
C ARG A 52 -3.73 -8.98 0.50
N LYS A 53 -3.30 -9.71 1.53
CA LYS A 53 -2.83 -9.13 2.80
C LYS A 53 -1.57 -8.31 2.57
N PHE A 54 -1.49 -7.14 3.20
CA PHE A 54 -0.28 -6.32 3.18
C PHE A 54 0.88 -7.07 3.84
N LYS A 55 2.05 -7.05 3.20
CA LYS A 55 3.26 -7.58 3.82
C LYS A 55 3.82 -6.54 4.77
N GLN A 56 3.84 -6.85 6.07
CA GLN A 56 4.53 -6.03 7.06
C GLN A 56 6.04 -6.07 6.81
N LEU A 57 6.66 -4.91 6.88
CA LEU A 57 8.09 -4.72 6.83
C LEU A 57 8.62 -4.83 8.26
N HIS A 58 9.57 -5.75 8.47
CA HIS A 58 10.46 -5.69 9.62
C HIS A 58 11.56 -4.70 9.25
N ILE A 59 11.65 -3.60 10.00
CA ILE A 59 12.68 -2.58 9.89
C ILE A 59 13.47 -2.63 11.19
#